data_AF-A0AAW0WZE5-F1
#
_entry.id   AF-A0AAW0WZE5-F1
#
_cell.length_a   1.000
_cell.length_b   1.000
_cell.length_c   1.000
_cell.angle_alpha   90.00
_cell.angle_beta   90.00
_cell.angle_gamma   90.00
#
_symmetry.space_group_name_H-M   'P 1'
#
loop_
_entity.id
_entity.type
_entity.pdbx_description
1 polymer ?
#
loop_
_entity_poly.entity_id
_entity_poly.type
_entity_poly.pdbx_seq_one_letter_code
_entity_poly.pdbx_strand_id
1 'polypeptide(L)'
;LTSNGYWIDGSDQDSEGDWRTSSGLSIPMGTPFWEADLTYQQPDDYSNGQDCLYMGRTLFYYLDDVSCAGAHSPLCEQAISQTAVAAVPEVQDCPTFFVSVGGLCLSFMTWVEESWEESRQACHGMSGELAAVTDIEQLRAIYLYLHQEGIDGHSFWLGGSDTAQEGVWLW
;
A
#
# COMPACT_ATOMS: atom_id res chain seq x y z
N LEU A 1 12.90 10.19 28.70
CA LEU A 1 12.57 9.10 27.77
C LEU A 1 11.75 9.71 26.65
N THR A 2 12.40 10.06 25.54
CA THR A 2 11.82 10.89 24.46
C THR A 2 11.74 10.15 23.12
N SER A 3 11.94 8.83 23.09
CA SER A 3 11.77 8.08 21.86
C SER A 3 10.28 7.99 21.51
N ASN A 4 9.89 8.66 20.43
CA ASN A 4 8.53 8.65 19.88
C ASN A 4 8.34 7.59 18.78
N GLY A 5 9.25 6.61 18.66
CA GLY A 5 9.10 5.55 17.67
C GLY A 5 10.03 4.37 17.91
N TYR A 6 9.97 3.42 16.98
CA TYR A 6 10.58 2.11 17.11
C TYR A 6 11.51 1.78 15.95
N TRP A 7 12.63 1.15 16.26
CA TRP A 7 13.44 0.44 15.28
C TRP A 7 12.77 -0.90 14.94
N ILE A 8 12.64 -1.17 13.65
CA ILE A 8 12.17 -2.46 13.13
C ILE A 8 13.18 -3.02 12.12
N ASP A 9 13.05 -4.30 11.76
CA ASP A 9 14.02 -4.95 10.88
C ASP A 9 13.87 -4.45 9.43
N GLY A 10 14.91 -3.78 8.92
CA GLY A 10 14.96 -3.27 7.56
C GLY A 10 16.10 -2.28 7.35
N SER A 11 16.82 -2.44 6.24
CA SER A 11 17.89 -1.54 5.84
C SER A 11 18.20 -1.71 4.35
N ASP A 12 18.74 -0.67 3.72
CA ASP A 12 19.31 -0.68 2.37
C ASP A 12 20.80 -0.28 2.35
N GLN A 13 21.49 -0.32 3.50
CA GLN A 13 22.94 -0.02 3.63
C GLN A 13 23.83 -0.80 2.66
N ASP A 14 23.42 -2.01 2.28
CA ASP A 14 24.16 -2.87 1.35
C ASP A 14 24.03 -2.38 -0.11
N SER A 15 22.90 -1.76 -0.46
CA SER A 15 22.59 -1.26 -1.79
C SER A 15 21.43 -0.28 -1.73
N GLU A 16 21.73 1.02 -1.85
CA GLU A 16 20.76 2.12 -1.85
C GLU A 16 19.50 1.81 -2.69
N GLY A 17 18.33 1.96 -2.07
CA GLY A 17 17.03 1.65 -2.67
C GLY A 17 16.63 0.16 -2.70
N ASP A 18 17.51 -0.76 -2.30
CA ASP A 18 17.18 -2.20 -2.14
C ASP A 18 16.98 -2.55 -0.66
N TRP A 19 15.80 -2.17 -0.15
CA TRP A 19 15.41 -2.40 1.25
C TRP A 19 15.18 -3.87 1.56
N ARG A 20 15.92 -4.39 2.53
CA ARG A 20 15.84 -5.79 2.97
C ARG A 20 15.82 -5.91 4.48
N THR A 21 15.13 -6.93 4.96
CA THR A 21 15.26 -7.40 6.34
C THR A 21 16.62 -8.07 6.56
N SER A 22 17.02 -8.22 7.81
CA SER A 22 18.21 -8.99 8.21
C SER A 22 18.18 -10.47 7.76
N SER A 23 16.99 -11.00 7.47
CA SER A 23 16.79 -12.34 6.90
C SER A 23 16.86 -12.39 5.35
N GLY A 24 17.05 -11.24 4.70
CA GLY A 24 17.17 -11.10 3.25
C GLY A 24 15.84 -10.96 2.50
N LEU A 25 14.71 -10.86 3.21
CA LEU A 25 13.40 -10.62 2.60
C LEU A 25 13.33 -9.17 2.10
N SER A 26 12.85 -8.98 0.88
CA SER A 26 12.63 -7.64 0.33
C SER A 26 11.45 -6.95 1.01
N ILE A 27 11.65 -5.70 1.39
CA ILE A 27 10.59 -4.84 1.95
C ILE A 27 9.85 -4.19 0.78
N PRO A 28 8.51 -4.27 0.74
CA PRO A 28 7.72 -3.56 -0.26
C PRO A 28 7.90 -2.04 -0.19
N MET A 29 8.17 -1.39 -1.32
CA MET A 29 8.24 0.08 -1.41
C MET A 29 6.87 0.72 -1.60
N GLY A 30 6.73 1.95 -1.12
CA GLY A 30 5.56 2.81 -1.33
C GLY A 30 4.33 2.44 -0.50
N THR A 31 3.16 2.81 -1.01
CA THR A 31 1.87 2.57 -0.35
C THR A 31 1.60 1.06 -0.24
N PRO A 32 1.09 0.57 0.91
CA PRO A 32 0.54 1.36 2.02
C PRO A 32 1.43 1.43 3.27
N PHE A 33 2.66 0.93 3.19
CA PHE A 33 3.51 0.82 4.37
C PHE A 33 4.31 2.09 4.63
N TRP A 34 4.89 2.67 3.58
CA TRP A 34 5.72 3.85 3.68
C TRP A 34 4.89 5.12 3.80
N GLU A 35 5.38 6.05 4.63
CA GLU A 35 4.74 7.35 4.80
C GLU A 35 4.57 8.02 3.44
N ALA A 36 3.38 8.57 3.21
CA ALA A 36 3.07 9.34 2.03
C ALA A 36 2.20 10.54 2.40
N ASP A 37 2.43 11.66 1.72
CA ASP A 37 1.52 12.78 1.63
C ASP A 37 1.32 13.23 0.17
N LEU A 38 0.70 14.40 -0.04
CA LEU A 38 0.39 14.92 -1.38
C LEU A 38 1.63 15.18 -2.26
N THR A 39 2.80 15.36 -1.67
CA THR A 39 4.02 15.79 -2.36
C THR A 39 5.24 14.92 -2.06
N TYR A 40 5.07 13.93 -1.19
CA TYR A 40 6.16 13.22 -0.55
C TYR A 40 5.81 11.76 -0.29
N GLN A 41 6.79 10.87 -0.45
CA GLN A 41 6.65 9.43 -0.21
C GLN A 41 8.01 8.91 0.26
N GLN A 42 8.03 8.24 1.41
CA GLN A 42 9.22 7.55 1.91
C GLN A 42 9.47 6.22 1.16
N PRO A 43 10.71 5.70 1.15
CA PRO A 43 11.94 6.32 1.68
C PRO A 43 12.48 7.47 0.80
N ASP A 44 13.11 8.47 1.41
CA ASP A 44 13.60 9.69 0.73
C ASP A 44 15.11 9.88 0.80
N ASP A 45 15.82 9.02 1.54
CA ASP A 45 17.27 9.03 1.74
C ASP A 45 17.79 10.45 2.07
N TYR A 46 17.19 11.09 3.09
CA TYR A 46 17.51 12.47 3.42
C TYR A 46 19.00 12.63 3.72
N SER A 47 19.64 13.48 2.90
CA SER A 47 21.08 13.77 2.96
C SER A 47 22.00 12.60 2.59
N ASN A 48 21.50 11.55 1.92
CA ASN A 48 22.26 10.35 1.53
C ASN A 48 22.86 9.61 2.74
N GLY A 49 22.00 9.15 3.65
CA GLY A 49 22.44 8.45 4.86
C GLY A 49 21.32 8.04 5.80
N GLN A 50 20.11 7.84 5.28
CA GLN A 50 18.98 7.29 6.02
C GLN A 50 18.76 5.84 5.59
N ASP A 51 19.55 4.94 6.18
CA ASP A 51 19.57 3.57 5.68
C ASP A 51 18.87 2.56 6.61
N CYS A 52 18.17 3.03 7.66
CA CYS A 52 17.59 2.16 8.69
C CYS A 52 16.09 2.39 8.88
N LEU A 53 15.35 1.28 8.97
CA LEU A 53 13.89 1.29 8.99
C LEU A 53 13.31 1.64 10.37
N TYR A 54 12.48 2.67 10.39
CA TYR A 54 11.87 3.24 11.58
C TYR A 54 10.34 3.32 11.46
N MET A 55 9.65 3.18 12.59
CA MET A 55 8.20 3.44 12.68
C MET A 55 7.90 4.48 13.77
N GLY A 56 7.40 5.63 13.37
CA GLY A 56 7.18 6.78 14.25
C GLY A 56 5.74 6.97 14.69
N ARG A 57 5.49 7.22 15.98
CA ARG A 57 4.16 7.56 16.51
C ARG A 57 3.57 8.81 15.84
N THR A 58 4.41 9.80 15.54
CA THR A 58 3.99 11.05 14.88
C THR A 58 3.62 10.84 13.42
N LEU A 59 4.13 9.78 12.80
CA LEU A 59 3.82 9.34 11.44
C LEU A 59 2.73 8.28 11.43
N PHE A 60 1.93 8.17 12.51
CA PHE A 60 0.91 7.13 12.66
C PHE A 60 1.42 5.69 12.43
N TYR A 61 2.71 5.46 12.70
CA TYR A 61 3.41 4.18 12.52
C TYR A 61 3.59 3.73 11.06
N TYR A 62 3.48 4.65 10.09
CA TYR A 62 4.03 4.43 8.76
C TYR A 62 5.56 4.21 8.82
N LEU A 63 6.07 3.52 7.81
CA LEU A 63 7.49 3.27 7.62
C LEU A 63 8.19 4.53 7.12
N ASP A 64 9.39 4.72 7.63
CA ASP A 64 10.23 5.88 7.41
C ASP A 64 11.68 5.41 7.50
N ASP A 65 12.55 5.92 6.64
CA ASP A 65 13.96 5.70 6.67
C ASP A 65 14.64 6.79 7.49
N VAL A 66 15.47 6.41 8.45
CA VAL A 66 16.19 7.39 9.27
C VAL A 66 17.63 6.98 9.46
N SER A 67 18.46 7.95 9.85
CA SER A 67 19.86 7.67 10.13
C SER A 67 19.97 6.60 11.22
N CYS A 68 20.73 5.54 10.92
CA CYS A 68 20.96 4.41 11.83
C CYS A 68 21.55 4.81 13.19
N ALA A 69 22.14 6.00 13.30
CA ALA A 69 22.65 6.55 14.56
C ALA A 69 21.53 7.07 15.51
N GLY A 70 20.28 7.10 15.04
CA GLY A 70 19.10 7.54 15.79
C GLY A 70 18.84 6.71 17.06
N ALA A 71 18.48 7.38 18.14
CA ALA A 71 18.14 6.72 19.40
C ALA A 71 16.64 6.40 19.46
N HIS A 72 16.26 5.19 19.01
CA HIS A 72 14.88 4.70 19.06
C HIS A 72 14.74 3.39 19.86
N SER A 73 13.51 3.07 20.26
CA SER A 73 13.21 1.85 21.01
C SER A 73 13.20 0.65 20.07
N PRO A 74 13.83 -0.50 20.37
CA PRO A 74 13.72 -1.66 19.49
C PRO A 74 12.35 -2.32 19.60
N LEU A 75 11.80 -2.79 18.47
CA LEU A 75 10.69 -3.73 18.40
C LEU A 75 11.23 -5.10 17.97
N CYS A 76 11.18 -6.08 18.87
CA CYS A 76 11.74 -7.41 18.62
C CYS A 76 10.64 -8.39 18.18
N GLU A 77 10.88 -9.10 17.09
CA GLU A 77 10.10 -10.27 16.67
C GLU A 77 10.79 -11.55 17.16
N GLN A 78 10.00 -12.54 17.60
CA GLN A 78 10.47 -13.90 17.83
C GLN A 78 9.77 -14.82 16.84
N ALA A 79 10.54 -15.51 16.00
CA ALA A 79 10.00 -16.46 15.03
C ALA A 79 9.16 -17.53 15.75
N ILE A 80 7.89 -17.61 15.38
CA ILE A 80 7.04 -18.75 15.68
C ILE A 80 7.14 -19.71 14.50
N SER A 81 7.24 -21.02 14.76
CA SER A 81 7.20 -22.06 13.71
C SER A 81 5.82 -22.08 13.06
N GLN A 82 5.53 -21.11 12.20
CA GLN A 82 4.36 -21.12 11.35
C GLN A 82 4.73 -21.81 10.04
N THR A 83 4.30 -23.06 9.92
CA THR A 83 4.06 -23.67 8.61
C THR A 83 2.84 -22.99 8.00
N ALA A 84 3.03 -21.81 7.41
CA ALA A 84 2.01 -21.17 6.60
C ALA A 84 2.05 -21.79 5.20
N VAL A 85 1.10 -22.67 4.92
CA VAL A 85 0.73 -23.04 3.54
C VAL A 85 -0.47 -22.17 3.20
N ALA A 86 -0.25 -21.07 2.50
CA ALA A 86 -1.32 -20.31 1.87
C ALA A 86 -1.44 -20.79 0.41
N ALA A 87 -2.58 -21.38 0.08
CA ALA A 87 -2.91 -21.73 -1.29
C ALA A 87 -3.17 -20.44 -2.08
N VAL A 88 -2.41 -20.25 -3.16
CA VAL A 88 -2.68 -19.23 -4.18
C VAL A 88 -3.86 -19.75 -5.00
N PRO A 89 -5.04 -19.09 -5.03
CA PRO A 89 -6.04 -19.40 -6.03
C PRO A 89 -5.48 -19.03 -7.40
N GLU A 90 -5.66 -19.96 -8.32
CA GLU A 90 -5.19 -19.93 -9.70
C GLU A 90 -5.84 -18.78 -10.51
N VAL A 91 -5.08 -18.30 -11.49
CA VAL A 91 -5.39 -17.19 -12.41
C VAL A 91 -6.84 -17.24 -12.91
N GLN A 92 -7.65 -16.28 -12.50
CA GLN A 92 -8.99 -16.08 -13.06
C GLN A 92 -8.90 -15.12 -14.24
N ASP A 93 -9.27 -15.58 -15.43
CA ASP A 93 -9.38 -14.72 -16.60
C ASP A 93 -10.45 -13.65 -16.33
N CYS A 94 -10.04 -12.38 -16.37
CA CYS A 94 -10.95 -11.28 -16.17
C CYS A 94 -11.84 -11.07 -17.41
N PRO A 95 -13.10 -10.62 -17.22
CA PRO A 95 -13.97 -10.25 -18.33
C PRO A 95 -13.33 -9.17 -19.21
N THR A 96 -13.81 -9.04 -20.45
CA THR A 96 -13.38 -7.98 -21.36
C THR A 96 -13.46 -6.62 -20.66
N PHE A 97 -12.41 -5.79 -20.85
CA PHE A 97 -12.21 -4.48 -20.20
C PHE A 97 -11.79 -4.51 -18.73
N PHE A 98 -11.58 -5.69 -18.15
CA PHE A 98 -11.03 -5.84 -16.81
C PHE A 98 -9.65 -6.49 -16.86
N VAL A 99 -8.81 -6.15 -15.88
CA VAL A 99 -7.45 -6.63 -15.70
C VAL A 99 -7.31 -7.23 -14.31
N SER A 100 -6.57 -8.34 -14.20
CA SER A 100 -6.31 -9.01 -12.92
C SER A 100 -5.25 -8.23 -12.14
N VAL A 101 -5.64 -7.67 -10.99
CA VAL A 101 -4.76 -6.90 -10.10
C VAL A 101 -5.06 -7.30 -8.66
N GLY A 102 -4.07 -7.81 -7.93
CA GLY A 102 -4.24 -8.17 -6.50
C GLY A 102 -5.31 -9.24 -6.23
N GLY A 103 -5.59 -10.12 -7.18
CA GLY A 103 -6.66 -11.11 -7.08
C GLY A 103 -8.07 -10.57 -7.37
N LEU A 104 -8.18 -9.32 -7.83
CA LEU A 104 -9.42 -8.68 -8.28
C LEU A 104 -9.41 -8.52 -9.81
N CYS A 105 -10.59 -8.45 -10.41
CA CYS A 105 -10.76 -7.98 -11.78
C CYS A 105 -11.17 -6.51 -11.74
N LEU A 106 -10.27 -5.61 -12.13
CA LEU A 106 -10.45 -4.16 -12.03
C LEU A 106 -10.51 -3.52 -13.43
N SER A 107 -11.28 -2.44 -13.55
CA SER A 107 -11.31 -1.58 -14.74
C SER A 107 -10.96 -0.16 -14.30
N PHE A 108 -9.91 0.42 -14.87
CA PHE A 108 -9.44 1.77 -14.58
C PHE A 108 -9.94 2.73 -15.67
N MET A 109 -11.10 3.34 -15.45
CA MET A 109 -11.74 4.22 -16.42
C MET A 109 -11.13 5.64 -16.38
N THR A 110 -9.98 5.83 -17.02
CA THR A 110 -9.23 7.11 -17.02
C THR A 110 -9.80 8.21 -17.93
N TRP A 111 -10.88 7.91 -18.66
CA TRP A 111 -11.51 8.81 -19.62
C TRP A 111 -12.81 9.47 -19.10
N VAL A 112 -13.19 9.23 -17.83
CA VAL A 112 -14.36 9.82 -17.18
C VAL A 112 -14.00 10.31 -15.79
N GLU A 113 -14.53 11.48 -15.40
CA GLU A 113 -14.45 12.03 -14.05
C GLU A 113 -15.85 12.51 -13.66
N GLU A 114 -16.53 11.75 -12.80
CA GLU A 114 -17.95 11.93 -12.48
C GLU A 114 -18.15 11.90 -10.95
N SER A 115 -19.36 12.21 -10.48
CA SER A 115 -19.68 12.03 -9.05
C SER A 115 -19.61 10.55 -8.64
N TRP A 116 -19.57 10.28 -7.33
CA TRP A 116 -19.49 8.91 -6.80
C TRP A 116 -20.63 8.02 -7.32
N GLU A 117 -21.87 8.53 -7.29
CA GLU A 117 -23.05 7.78 -7.74
C GLU A 117 -23.05 7.56 -9.26
N GLU A 118 -22.62 8.56 -10.05
CA GLU A 118 -22.48 8.41 -11.51
C GLU A 118 -21.38 7.42 -11.88
N SER A 119 -20.26 7.42 -11.14
CA SER A 119 -19.16 6.45 -11.31
C SER A 119 -19.62 5.03 -10.98
N ARG A 120 -20.44 4.88 -9.94
CA ARG A 120 -21.09 3.61 -9.61
C ARG A 120 -22.00 3.10 -10.73
N GLN A 121 -22.82 3.99 -11.29
CA GLN A 121 -23.67 3.66 -12.44
C GLN A 121 -22.85 3.29 -13.68
N ALA A 122 -21.71 3.95 -13.92
CA ALA A 122 -20.79 3.59 -15.00
C ALA A 122 -20.23 2.17 -14.83
N CYS A 123 -19.79 1.80 -13.62
CA CYS A 123 -19.38 0.44 -13.29
C CYS A 123 -20.49 -0.58 -13.52
N HIS A 124 -21.73 -0.29 -13.08
CA HIS A 124 -22.89 -1.15 -13.34
C HIS A 124 -23.18 -1.33 -14.84
N GLY A 125 -22.98 -0.28 -15.65
CA GLY A 125 -23.10 -0.35 -17.11
C GLY A 125 -22.12 -1.36 -17.75
N MET A 126 -20.99 -1.63 -17.10
CA MET A 126 -20.01 -2.65 -17.49
C MET A 126 -20.26 -4.01 -16.81
N SER A 127 -21.43 -4.23 -16.20
CA SER A 127 -21.74 -5.40 -15.38
C SER A 127 -20.78 -5.58 -14.18
N GLY A 128 -20.26 -4.47 -13.66
CA GLY A 128 -19.40 -4.41 -12.47
C GLY A 128 -20.02 -3.60 -11.33
N GLU A 129 -19.16 -3.27 -10.37
CA GLU A 129 -19.42 -2.40 -9.21
C GLU A 129 -18.14 -1.61 -8.93
N LEU A 130 -18.23 -0.48 -8.23
CA LEU A 130 -17.03 0.21 -7.74
C LEU A 130 -16.21 -0.74 -6.87
N ALA A 131 -14.88 -0.67 -7.01
CA ALA A 131 -13.99 -1.62 -6.37
C ALA A 131 -14.09 -1.54 -4.83
N ALA A 132 -14.21 -2.70 -4.19
CA ALA A 132 -14.05 -2.86 -2.75
C ALA A 132 -12.61 -3.29 -2.44
N VAL A 133 -11.84 -2.38 -1.84
CA VAL A 133 -10.45 -2.62 -1.45
C VAL A 133 -10.39 -2.73 0.06
N THR A 134 -10.35 -3.97 0.56
CA THR A 134 -10.42 -4.26 2.01
C THR A 134 -9.19 -5.02 2.53
N ASP A 135 -8.27 -5.35 1.63
CA ASP A 135 -7.03 -6.05 1.94
C ASP A 135 -5.81 -5.20 1.57
N ILE A 136 -4.77 -5.28 2.40
CA ILE A 136 -3.58 -4.45 2.25
C ILE A 136 -2.74 -4.84 1.03
N GLU A 137 -2.72 -6.11 0.65
CA GLU A 137 -2.02 -6.58 -0.55
C GLU A 137 -2.80 -6.21 -1.82
N GLN A 138 -4.13 -6.10 -1.75
CA GLN A 138 -4.93 -5.53 -2.85
C GLN A 138 -4.59 -4.05 -3.07
N LEU A 139 -4.56 -3.25 -2.00
CA LEU A 139 -4.20 -1.82 -2.08
C LEU A 139 -2.80 -1.64 -2.66
N ARG A 140 -1.84 -2.44 -2.20
CA ARG A 140 -0.48 -2.47 -2.74
C ARG A 140 -0.45 -2.83 -4.22
N ALA A 141 -1.15 -3.89 -4.62
CA ALA A 141 -1.18 -4.33 -6.01
C ALA A 141 -1.77 -3.25 -6.94
N ILE A 142 -2.82 -2.55 -6.49
CA ILE A 142 -3.40 -1.42 -7.20
C ILE A 142 -2.38 -0.28 -7.31
N TYR A 143 -1.73 0.11 -6.21
CA TYR A 143 -0.69 1.15 -6.22
C TYR A 143 0.40 0.85 -7.25
N LEU A 144 0.95 -0.36 -7.24
CA LEU A 144 1.99 -0.77 -8.20
C LEU A 144 1.48 -0.74 -9.64
N TYR A 145 0.26 -1.20 -9.87
CA TYR A 145 -0.37 -1.20 -11.19
C TYR A 145 -0.54 0.23 -11.74
N LEU A 146 -1.00 1.18 -10.91
CA LEU A 146 -1.20 2.56 -11.33
C LEU A 146 0.10 3.20 -11.86
N HIS A 147 1.22 3.01 -11.14
CA HIS A 147 2.52 3.53 -11.54
C HIS A 147 3.09 2.81 -12.76
N GLN A 148 2.94 1.48 -12.81
CA GLN A 148 3.43 0.68 -13.93
C GLN A 148 2.78 1.08 -15.25
N GLU A 149 1.47 1.34 -15.23
CA GLU A 149 0.70 1.72 -16.42
C GLU A 149 0.71 3.24 -16.68
N GLY A 150 1.35 4.04 -15.82
CA GLY A 150 1.43 5.50 -15.96
C GLY A 150 0.08 6.20 -15.83
N ILE A 151 -0.81 5.66 -14.99
CA ILE A 151 -2.15 6.20 -14.68
C ILE A 151 -2.27 6.68 -13.23
N ASP A 152 -1.14 6.78 -12.54
CA ASP A 152 -0.96 7.30 -11.18
C ASP A 152 -1.32 8.78 -11.03
N GLY A 153 -1.46 9.51 -12.14
CA GLY A 153 -2.02 10.88 -12.16
C GLY A 153 -3.54 10.96 -12.03
N HIS A 154 -4.26 9.84 -11.99
CA HIS A 154 -5.72 9.79 -11.86
C HIS A 154 -6.19 9.46 -10.44
N SER A 155 -7.31 10.04 -10.04
CA SER A 155 -8.04 9.65 -8.82
C SER A 155 -9.24 8.79 -9.19
N PHE A 156 -9.50 7.74 -8.41
CA PHE A 156 -10.60 6.80 -8.66
C PHE A 156 -11.54 6.75 -7.46
N TRP A 157 -12.85 6.80 -7.72
CA TRP A 157 -13.83 6.46 -6.70
C TRP A 157 -13.74 4.97 -6.34
N LEU A 158 -13.94 4.66 -5.07
CA LEU A 158 -14.08 3.30 -4.54
C LEU A 158 -15.50 3.08 -4.03
N GLY A 159 -15.91 1.83 -3.84
CA GLY A 159 -17.31 1.49 -3.53
C GLY A 159 -17.80 1.86 -2.12
N GLY A 160 -16.90 2.24 -1.21
CA GLY A 160 -17.27 2.52 0.18
C GLY A 160 -18.11 3.78 0.32
N SER A 161 -19.23 3.69 1.03
CA SER A 161 -20.09 4.82 1.38
C SER A 161 -20.75 4.64 2.74
N ASP A 162 -20.90 5.72 3.50
CA ASP A 162 -21.65 5.78 4.76
C ASP A 162 -22.89 6.69 4.67
N THR A 163 -23.28 7.05 3.44
CA THR A 163 -24.46 7.91 3.17
C THR A 163 -25.77 7.39 3.78
N ALA A 164 -25.90 6.08 3.99
CA ALA A 164 -27.05 5.48 4.66
C ALA A 164 -27.05 5.76 6.18
N GLN A 165 -25.87 5.78 6.81
CA GLN A 165 -25.67 6.04 8.23
C GLN A 165 -24.21 6.46 8.49
N GLU A 166 -24.02 7.72 8.89
CA GLU A 166 -22.70 8.30 9.21
C GLU A 166 -21.88 7.39 10.14
N GLY A 167 -20.63 7.14 9.75
CA GLY A 167 -19.70 6.28 10.47
C GLY A 167 -19.90 4.77 10.24
N VAL A 168 -20.90 4.35 9.44
CA VAL A 168 -21.11 2.96 9.04
C VAL A 168 -20.84 2.83 7.54
N TRP A 169 -19.60 2.47 7.21
CA TRP A 169 -19.15 2.27 5.83
C TRP A 169 -19.61 0.93 5.30
N LEU A 170 -20.30 0.96 4.15
CA LEU A 170 -20.73 -0.20 3.40
C LEU A 170 -20.16 -0.13 1.99
N TRP A 171 -19.90 -1.30 1.42
CA TRP A 171 -19.49 -1.50 0.03
C TRP A 171 -20.67 -2.04 -0.77
#